data_AF-A0A917DVR1-F1
#
_entry.id   AF-A0A917DVR1-F1
#
_cell.length_a   1.000
_cell.length_b   1.000
_cell.length_c   1.000
_cell.angle_alpha   90.00
_cell.angle_beta   90.00
_cell.angle_gamma   90.00
#
_symmetry.space_group_name_H-M   'P 1'
#
loop_
_entity.id
_entity.type
_entity.pdbx_description
1 polymer ?
#
loop_
_entity_poly.entity_id
_entity_poly.type
_entity_poly.pdbx_seq_one_letter_code
_entity_poly.pdbx_strand_id
1 'polypeptide(L)'
;MAAKKTGTTPEFMQQGVECFREYYGFLADRLRKDAEFGQELMSCREPMAAFSLWSDFGKEIVSDYQHEAQKLQAMTAEAVAAGMMGAQGIVENGIGLAGSTSPKV
;
A
#
# COMPACT_ATOMS: atom_id res chain seq x y z
N MET A 1 5.49 17.04 34.81
CA MET A 1 4.41 17.27 33.82
C MET A 1 4.75 16.45 32.58
N ALA A 2 4.01 15.38 32.29
CA ALA A 2 4.26 14.51 31.15
C ALA A 2 3.47 15.03 29.94
N ALA A 3 4.14 15.23 28.80
CA ALA A 3 3.52 15.66 27.56
C ALA A 3 2.48 14.63 27.09
N LYS A 4 1.22 15.05 27.01
CA LYS A 4 0.09 14.26 26.52
C LYS A 4 0.25 14.12 25.00
N LYS A 5 0.60 12.92 24.50
CA LYS A 5 0.66 12.61 23.06
C LYS A 5 -0.74 12.82 22.46
N THR A 6 -0.88 13.83 21.61
CA THR A 6 -2.07 14.13 20.81
C THR A 6 -2.25 13.01 19.78
N GLY A 7 -3.21 12.12 20.02
CA GLY A 7 -3.44 10.92 19.22
C GLY A 7 -4.16 11.23 17.91
N THR A 8 -3.41 11.50 16.86
CA THR A 8 -3.61 10.78 15.59
C THR A 8 -2.50 9.75 15.59
N THR A 9 -2.86 8.46 15.67
CA THR A 9 -1.95 7.40 16.13
C THR A 9 -0.69 7.34 15.26
N PRO A 10 0.54 7.39 15.84
CA PRO A 10 1.79 7.16 15.11
C PRO A 10 1.76 5.89 14.25
N GLU A 11 0.98 4.90 14.68
CA GLU A 11 0.77 3.61 14.02
C GLU A 11 0.13 3.74 12.63
N PHE A 12 -0.90 4.58 12.45
CA PHE A 12 -1.51 4.80 11.12
C PHE A 12 -0.50 5.42 10.15
N MET A 13 0.24 6.43 10.61
CA MET A 13 1.28 7.08 9.79
C MET A 13 2.41 6.11 9.47
N GLN A 14 2.82 5.28 10.44
CA GLN A 14 3.84 4.26 10.26
C GLN A 14 3.39 3.17 9.28
N GLN A 15 2.16 2.67 9.39
CA GLN A 15 1.60 1.70 8.45
C GLN A 15 1.46 2.29 7.04
N GLY A 16 1.12 3.57 6.93
CA GLY A 16 1.14 4.28 5.65
C GLY A 16 2.54 4.30 5.02
N VAL A 17 3.58 4.58 5.81
CA VAL A 17 4.99 4.54 5.34
C VAL A 17 5.39 3.13 4.89
N GLU A 18 5.03 2.09 5.64
CA GLU A 18 5.32 0.70 5.23
C GLU A 18 4.56 0.31 3.95
N CYS A 19 3.32 0.77 3.76
CA CYS A 19 2.56 0.55 2.53
C CYS A 19 3.25 1.21 1.32
N PHE A 20 3.73 2.44 1.46
CA PHE A 20 4.52 3.10 0.41
C PHE A 20 5.85 2.39 0.13
N ARG A 21 6.54 1.96 1.18
CA ARG A 21 7.80 1.22 1.05
C ARG A 21 7.59 -0.07 0.27
N GLU A 22 6.55 -0.81 0.59
CA GLU A 22 6.18 -2.04 -0.11
C GLU A 22 5.89 -1.77 -1.58
N TYR A 23 5.03 -0.78 -1.87
CA TYR A 23 4.70 -0.38 -3.23
C TYR A 23 5.93 -0.01 -4.08
N TYR A 24 6.86 0.77 -3.53
CA TYR A 24 8.10 1.10 -4.23
C TYR A 24 9.04 -0.10 -4.39
N GLY A 25 9.06 -1.02 -3.42
CA GLY A 25 9.79 -2.28 -3.52
C GLY A 25 9.28 -3.13 -4.69
N PHE A 26 7.96 -3.28 -4.79
CA PHE A 26 7.31 -3.96 -5.89
C PHE A 26 7.64 -3.32 -7.25
N LEU A 27 7.56 -1.99 -7.37
CA LEU A 27 7.91 -1.30 -8.62
C LEU A 27 9.36 -1.52 -9.03
N ALA A 28 10.29 -1.50 -8.07
CA ALA A 28 11.70 -1.75 -8.33
C ALA A 28 11.93 -3.18 -8.84
N ASP A 29 11.29 -4.17 -8.21
CA ASP A 29 11.37 -5.57 -8.65
C ASP A 29 10.75 -5.77 -10.04
N ARG A 30 9.63 -5.11 -10.33
CA ARG A 30 8.99 -5.17 -11.65
C ARG A 30 9.88 -4.58 -12.74
N LEU A 31 10.49 -3.43 -12.48
CA LEU A 31 11.45 -2.82 -13.41
C LEU A 31 12.64 -3.73 -13.69
N ARG A 32 13.17 -4.43 -12.67
CA ARG A 32 14.25 -5.41 -12.85
C ARG A 32 13.79 -6.56 -13.75
N LYS A 33 12.65 -7.18 -13.45
CA LYS A 33 12.12 -8.30 -14.23
C LYS A 33 11.74 -7.89 -15.66
N ASP A 34 11.25 -6.66 -15.88
CA ASP A 34 10.97 -6.12 -17.21
C ASP A 34 12.25 -5.95 -18.04
N ALA A 35 13.34 -5.52 -17.40
CA ALA A 35 14.65 -5.43 -18.04
C ALA A 35 15.21 -6.83 -18.39
N GLU A 36 15.09 -7.80 -17.48
CA GLU A 36 15.48 -9.19 -17.72
C GLU A 36 14.70 -9.80 -18.90
N PHE A 37 13.37 -9.63 -18.92
CA PHE A 37 12.54 -10.05 -20.04
C PHE A 37 12.95 -9.37 -21.35
N GLY A 38 13.18 -8.06 -21.34
CA GLY A 38 13.62 -7.33 -22.52
C GLY A 38 14.95 -7.85 -23.06
N GLN A 39 15.90 -8.18 -22.18
CA GLN A 39 17.17 -8.79 -22.57
C GLN A 39 16.97 -10.18 -23.18
N GLU A 40 16.15 -11.03 -22.56
CA GLU A 40 15.88 -12.37 -23.03
C GLU A 40 15.18 -12.36 -24.41
N LEU A 41 14.18 -11.49 -24.57
CA LEU A 41 13.46 -11.32 -25.83
C LEU A 41 14.40 -10.84 -26.95
N MET A 42 15.28 -9.87 -26.66
CA MET A 42 16.27 -9.37 -27.64
C MET A 42 17.31 -10.42 -28.03
N SER A 43 17.58 -11.38 -27.15
CA SER A 43 18.49 -12.50 -27.41
C SER A 43 17.83 -13.66 -28.17
N CYS A 44 16.50 -13.70 -28.21
CA CYS A 44 15.73 -14.78 -28.81
C CYS A 44 15.75 -14.71 -30.35
N ARG A 45 16.24 -15.77 -30.99
CA ARG A 45 16.34 -15.88 -32.46
C ARG A 45 15.19 -16.65 -33.10
N GLU A 46 14.45 -17.41 -32.29
CA GLU A 46 13.37 -18.27 -32.75
C GLU A 46 12.00 -17.62 -32.47
N PRO A 47 11.19 -17.33 -33.50
CA PRO A 47 9.90 -16.65 -33.32
C PRO A 47 8.96 -17.39 -32.37
N MET A 48 8.91 -18.73 -32.44
CA MET A 48 8.06 -19.53 -31.55
C MET A 48 8.53 -19.45 -30.10
N ALA A 49 9.83 -19.43 -29.85
CA ALA A 49 10.37 -19.24 -28.52
C ALA A 49 10.07 -17.83 -27.98
N ALA A 50 10.14 -16.81 -28.82
CA ALA A 50 9.74 -15.45 -28.44
C ALA A 50 8.25 -15.37 -28.05
N PHE A 51 7.36 -16.05 -28.78
CA PHE A 51 5.94 -16.12 -28.40
C PHE A 51 5.72 -16.81 -27.05
N SER A 52 6.43 -17.90 -26.78
CA SER A 52 6.37 -18.55 -25.46
C SER A 52 6.85 -17.62 -24.35
N LEU A 53 7.98 -16.92 -24.55
CA LEU A 53 8.49 -15.93 -23.61
C LEU A 53 7.46 -14.83 -23.32
N TRP A 54 6.82 -14.29 -24.35
CA TRP A 54 5.75 -13.30 -24.19
C TRP A 54 4.56 -13.82 -23.40
N SER A 55 4.14 -15.06 -23.68
CA SER A 55 3.01 -15.70 -22.99
C SER A 55 3.30 -15.89 -21.50
N ASP A 56 4.50 -16.37 -21.17
CA ASP A 56 4.89 -16.65 -19.79
C ASP A 56 5.13 -15.36 -19.01
N PHE A 57 5.76 -14.37 -19.63
CA PHE A 57 5.88 -13.01 -19.10
C PHE A 57 4.52 -12.38 -18.80
N GLY A 58 3.55 -12.51 -19.72
CA GLY A 58 2.20 -11.98 -19.53
C GLY A 58 1.48 -12.60 -18.32
N LYS A 59 1.60 -13.93 -18.14
CA LYS A 59 1.04 -14.62 -16.97
C LYS A 59 1.72 -14.17 -15.67
N GLU A 60 3.04 -14.04 -15.70
CA GLU A 60 3.82 -13.59 -14.55
C GLU A 60 3.42 -12.18 -14.12
N ILE A 61 3.32 -11.22 -15.06
CA ILE A 61 2.88 -9.86 -14.78
C ILE A 61 1.53 -9.87 -14.08
N VAL A 62 0.54 -10.56 -14.65
CA VAL A 62 -0.81 -10.57 -14.07
C VAL A 62 -0.79 -11.14 -12.66
N SER A 63 -0.04 -12.23 -12.43
CA SER A 63 0.12 -12.84 -11.13
C SER A 63 0.78 -11.89 -10.11
N ASP A 64 1.89 -11.26 -10.51
CA ASP A 64 2.65 -10.32 -9.68
C ASP A 64 1.78 -9.14 -9.23
N TYR A 65 1.10 -8.47 -10.16
CA TYR A 65 0.23 -7.32 -9.85
C TYR A 65 -0.98 -7.72 -9.01
N GLN A 66 -1.56 -8.89 -9.26
CA GLN A 66 -2.70 -9.36 -8.48
C GLN A 66 -2.29 -9.66 -7.04
N HIS A 67 -1.15 -10.33 -6.84
CA HIS A 67 -0.62 -10.62 -5.52
C HIS A 67 -0.30 -9.34 -4.75
N GLU A 68 0.38 -8.40 -5.41
CA GLU A 68 0.74 -7.13 -4.79
C GLU A 68 -0.48 -6.28 -4.45
N ALA A 69 -1.47 -6.20 -5.35
CA ALA A 69 -2.71 -5.48 -5.08
C ALA A 69 -3.44 -6.04 -3.86
N GLN A 70 -3.49 -7.37 -3.71
CA GLN A 70 -4.08 -8.01 -2.52
C GLN A 70 -3.30 -7.68 -1.26
N LYS A 71 -1.97 -7.68 -1.33
CA LYS A 71 -1.09 -7.35 -0.20
C LYS A 71 -1.28 -5.90 0.24
N LEU A 72 -1.20 -4.95 -0.69
CA LEU A 72 -1.39 -3.52 -0.40
C LEU A 72 -2.81 -3.22 0.09
N GLN A 73 -3.82 -3.91 -0.43
CA GLN A 73 -5.19 -3.80 0.06
C GLN A 73 -5.30 -4.26 1.53
N ALA A 74 -4.68 -5.38 1.89
CA ALA A 74 -4.65 -5.87 3.27
C ALA A 74 -3.93 -4.89 4.20
N MET A 75 -2.74 -4.42 3.81
CA MET A 75 -1.98 -3.42 4.59
C MET A 75 -2.75 -2.12 4.78
N THR A 76 -3.46 -1.66 3.73
CA THR A 76 -4.28 -0.45 3.80
C THR A 76 -5.49 -0.66 4.71
N ALA A 77 -6.14 -1.83 4.65
CA ALA A 77 -7.26 -2.15 5.55
C ALA A 77 -6.82 -2.17 7.02
N GLU A 78 -5.65 -2.74 7.31
CA GLU A 78 -5.03 -2.72 8.65
C GLU A 78 -4.71 -1.30 9.10
N ALA A 79 -4.16 -0.46 8.20
CA ALA A 79 -3.88 0.94 8.48
C ALA A 79 -5.16 1.72 8.83
N VAL A 80 -6.21 1.56 8.03
CA VAL A 80 -7.51 2.21 8.28
C VAL A 80 -8.11 1.73 9.61
N ALA A 81 -8.03 0.42 9.91
CA ALA A 81 -8.53 -0.12 11.17
C ALA A 81 -7.79 0.49 12.38
N ALA A 82 -6.46 0.61 12.31
CA ALA A 82 -5.67 1.26 13.37
C ALA A 82 -6.01 2.76 13.51
N GLY A 83 -6.23 3.46 12.40
CA GLY A 83 -6.67 4.86 12.40
C GLY A 83 -8.07 5.04 13.02
N MET A 84 -9.02 4.16 12.71
CA MET A 84 -10.39 4.18 13.25
C MET A 84 -10.44 3.87 14.75
N MET A 85 -9.66 2.90 15.23
CA MET A 85 -9.56 2.60 16.66
C MET A 85 -8.92 3.78 17.43
N GLY A 86 -7.93 4.45 16.82
CA GLY A 86 -7.37 5.70 17.36
C GLY A 86 -8.41 6.81 17.52
N ALA A 87 -9.30 6.97 16.54
CA ALA A 87 -10.38 7.96 16.59
C ALA A 87 -11.46 7.63 17.64
N GLN A 88 -11.83 6.36 17.80
CA GLN A 88 -12.81 5.94 18.82
C GLN A 88 -12.28 6.13 20.25
N GLY A 89 -10.98 5.86 20.49
CA GLY A 89 -10.36 6.11 21.79
C GLY A 89 -10.36 7.59 22.24
N ILE A 90 -10.43 8.54 21.29
CA ILE A 90 -10.59 9.98 21.59
C ILE A 90 -12.02 10.30 22.03
N VAL A 91 -13.01 9.65 21.42
CA VAL A 91 -14.44 9.86 21.72
C VAL A 91 -14.79 9.30 23.10
N GLU A 92 -14.27 8.12 23.47
CA GLU A 92 -14.56 7.50 24.78
C GLU A 92 -13.83 8.16 25.96
N ASN A 93 -12.65 8.78 25.74
CA ASN A 93 -11.86 9.42 26.80
C ASN A 93 -12.16 10.92 27.01
N GLY A 94 -13.27 11.43 26.47
CA GLY A 94 -13.84 12.71 26.90
C GLY A 94 -13.00 13.95 26.62
N ILE A 95 -12.22 13.98 25.54
CA ILE A 95 -11.73 15.26 25.00
C ILE A 95 -12.86 15.83 24.16
N GLY A 96 -13.80 16.50 24.82
CA GLY A 96 -14.88 17.21 24.17
C GLY A 96 -14.33 18.14 23.09
N LEU A 97 -14.85 18.00 21.87
CA LEU A 97 -14.81 19.05 20.87
C LEU A 97 -15.63 20.23 21.43
N ALA A 98 -14.96 21.09 22.18
CA ALA A 98 -15.53 22.36 22.59
C ALA A 98 -15.71 23.23 21.35
N GLY A 99 -16.97 23.57 21.05
CA GLY A 99 -17.31 24.79 20.33
C GLY A 99 -17.96 24.61 18.98
N SER A 100 -19.29 24.41 18.98
CA SER A 100 -20.22 25.15 18.11
C SER A 100 -21.66 24.84 18.52
N THR A 101 -22.06 25.29 19.71
CA THR A 101 -23.48 25.60 19.94
C THR A 101 -23.80 26.87 19.17
N SER A 102 -24.44 26.73 18.00
CA SER A 102 -25.12 27.88 17.39
C SER A 102 -26.33 28.25 18.25
N PRO A 103 -26.66 29.56 18.38
CA PRO A 103 -27.63 30.05 19.33
C PRO A 103 -29.06 29.72 18.88
N LYS A 104 -29.94 29.53 19.86
CA LYS A 104 -31.39 29.57 19.64
C LYS A 104 -31.77 30.92 19.02
N VAL A 105 -32.51 30.86 17.91
CA VAL A 105 -33.57 31.81 17.58
C VAL A 105 -34.81 30.99 17.28
#